data_AF-A0A961S8I5-F1
#
_entry.id   AF-A0A961S8I5-F1
#
_cell.length_a   1.000
_cell.length_b   1.000
_cell.length_c   1.000
_cell.angle_alpha   90.00
_cell.angle_beta   90.00
_cell.angle_gamma   90.00
#
_symmetry.space_group_name_H-M   'P 1'
#
loop_
_entity.id
_entity.type
_entity.pdbx_description
1 polymer ?
#
loop_
_entity_poly.entity_id
_entity_poly.type
_entity_poly.pdbx_seq_one_letter_code
_entity_poly.pdbx_strand_id
1 'polypeptide(L)'
;MVQAARDSAQKLHRDEAVASTASKPQNRNGRKGDDVFPFTVPPFDLDSWSSVNADAIGSLTRSGAAWANSLIDLNREVLNFLNRRWSEDISIQRRLVKAKSFEDVQAIYSDFFATASSHYGEESQKLAELSTKMTKVTFDAMQENASGK
;
A
#
# COMPACT_ATOMS: atom_id res chain seq x y z
N MET A 1 -39.43 39.81 3.69
CA MET A 1 -38.04 39.34 3.88
C MET A 1 -37.27 39.06 2.58
N VAL A 2 -37.87 39.10 1.39
CA VAL A 2 -37.12 38.92 0.11
C VAL A 2 -36.59 40.24 -0.48
N GLN A 3 -37.12 41.40 -0.08
CA GLN A 3 -36.69 42.70 -0.60
C GLN A 3 -35.35 43.19 0.01
N ALA A 4 -35.09 42.89 1.28
CA ALA A 4 -33.83 43.27 1.96
C ALA A 4 -32.59 42.53 1.42
N ALA A 5 -32.79 41.32 0.85
CA ALA A 5 -31.73 40.54 0.21
C ALA A 5 -31.39 41.05 -1.21
N ARG A 6 -32.32 41.73 -1.89
CA ARG A 6 -32.09 42.31 -3.22
C ARG A 6 -31.30 43.61 -3.16
N ASP A 7 -31.57 44.45 -2.15
CA ASP A 7 -30.88 45.74 -1.98
C ASP A 7 -29.42 45.57 -1.54
N SER A 8 -29.09 44.44 -0.89
CA SER A 8 -27.72 44.13 -0.46
C SER A 8 -26.83 43.65 -1.63
N ALA A 9 -27.42 43.04 -2.66
CA ALA A 9 -26.68 42.60 -3.85
C ALA A 9 -26.42 43.74 -4.85
N GLN A 10 -27.24 44.79 -4.85
CA GLN A 10 -27.06 45.95 -5.74
C GLN A 10 -26.02 46.97 -5.24
N LYS A 11 -25.68 46.97 -3.94
CA LYS A 11 -24.63 47.85 -3.39
C LYS A 11 -23.20 47.36 -3.64
N LEU A 12 -22.99 46.04 -3.78
CA LEU A 12 -21.65 45.48 -3.98
C LEU A 12 -21.13 45.61 -5.43
N HIS A 13 -22.01 45.82 -6.41
CA HIS A 13 -21.63 46.02 -7.82
C HIS A 13 -21.43 47.49 -8.22
N ARG A 14 -21.57 48.45 -7.29
CA ARG A 14 -21.46 49.88 -7.60
C ARG A 14 -20.09 50.50 -7.27
N ASP A 15 -19.24 49.80 -6.53
CA ASP A 15 -17.97 50.37 -6.05
C ASP A 15 -16.75 49.96 -6.91
N GLU A 16 -16.92 49.11 -7.92
CA GLU A 16 -15.84 48.70 -8.84
C GLU A 16 -15.82 49.43 -10.20
N ALA A 17 -16.70 50.42 -10.41
CA ALA A 17 -16.70 51.19 -11.64
C ALA A 17 -16.44 52.68 -11.35
N VAL A 18 -15.36 53.17 -11.94
CA VAL A 18 -15.01 54.58 -12.17
C VAL A 18 -14.03 55.21 -11.15
N ALA A 19 -12.75 54.86 -11.31
CA ALA A 19 -11.67 55.84 -11.37
C ALA A 19 -10.58 55.27 -12.30
N SER A 20 -10.68 55.57 -13.61
CA SER A 20 -9.91 56.64 -14.27
C SER A 20 -8.42 56.26 -14.40
N THR A 21 -8.07 55.52 -15.46
CA THR A 21 -7.40 56.00 -16.68
C THR A 21 -5.93 56.40 -16.54
N ALA A 22 -5.15 55.83 -17.48
CA ALA A 22 -3.81 56.23 -17.92
C ALA A 22 -2.65 55.98 -16.96
N SER A 23 -1.83 54.97 -17.24
CA SER A 23 -0.60 55.20 -18.01
C SER A 23 0.13 53.88 -18.28
N LYS A 24 0.60 53.70 -19.51
CA LYS A 24 1.49 52.60 -19.93
C LYS A 24 2.90 52.88 -19.40
N PRO A 25 3.63 51.86 -18.93
CA PRO A 25 5.02 51.76 -19.38
C PRO A 25 5.37 50.29 -19.68
N GLN A 26 5.74 49.95 -20.91
CA GLN A 26 7.07 50.17 -21.48
C GLN A 26 8.17 49.48 -20.67
N ASN A 27 8.54 48.30 -21.17
CA ASN A 27 9.80 47.60 -20.92
C ASN A 27 10.99 48.57 -21.00
N ARG A 28 11.76 48.70 -19.91
CA ARG A 28 13.17 49.09 -19.97
C ARG A 28 13.93 48.60 -18.74
N ASN A 29 14.86 47.69 -19.01
CA ASN A 29 15.94 47.24 -18.13
C ASN A 29 16.58 48.36 -17.30
N GLY A 30 16.91 48.03 -16.05
CA GLY A 30 18.11 48.54 -15.39
C GLY A 30 17.92 49.08 -13.98
N ARG A 31 18.20 48.24 -12.97
CA ARG A 31 18.98 48.71 -11.80
C ARG A 31 19.75 47.56 -11.16
N LYS A 32 21.08 47.69 -11.25
CA LYS A 32 22.11 46.97 -10.50
C LYS A 32 22.09 47.43 -9.04
N GLY A 33 22.47 46.51 -8.15
CA GLY A 33 23.11 46.75 -6.86
C GLY A 33 22.12 46.94 -5.72
N ASP A 34 21.95 45.93 -4.88
CA ASP A 34 22.60 45.77 -3.55
C ASP A 34 21.46 46.07 -2.56
N ASP A 35 20.90 45.07 -1.88
CA ASP A 35 21.20 44.88 -0.47
C ASP A 35 21.07 43.41 -0.06
N VAL A 36 22.20 42.91 0.42
CA VAL A 36 22.43 41.61 1.02
C VAL A 36 21.94 41.65 2.47
N PHE A 37 20.90 40.88 2.79
CA PHE A 37 20.73 40.29 4.12
C PHE A 37 20.81 38.75 3.96
N PRO A 38 21.62 38.03 4.77
CA PRO A 38 22.15 36.71 4.43
C PRO A 38 21.24 35.54 4.81
N PHE A 39 19.93 35.65 4.58
CA PHE A 39 19.02 34.52 4.74
C PHE A 39 17.79 34.70 3.84
N THR A 40 17.92 34.33 2.56
CA THR A 40 16.76 34.06 1.71
C THR A 40 16.05 32.85 2.31
N VAL A 41 14.90 33.05 2.95
CA VAL A 41 13.97 31.95 3.21
C VAL A 41 13.66 31.36 1.82
N PRO A 42 13.99 30.09 1.54
CA PRO A 42 13.61 29.50 0.27
C PRO A 42 12.09 29.60 0.13
N PRO A 43 11.54 29.78 -1.08
CA PRO A 43 10.10 29.78 -1.27
C PRO A 43 9.58 28.38 -0.94
N PHE A 44 9.23 28.15 0.33
CA PHE A 44 8.50 26.96 0.75
C PHE A 44 7.09 27.08 0.18
N ASP A 45 6.90 26.55 -1.02
CA ASP A 45 5.59 26.30 -1.58
C ASP A 45 4.93 25.20 -0.74
N LEU A 46 4.11 25.64 0.22
CA LEU A 46 3.37 24.77 1.14
C LEU A 46 2.45 23.78 0.41
N ASP A 47 1.94 24.17 -0.76
CA ASP A 47 1.08 23.30 -1.57
C ASP A 47 1.92 22.16 -2.18
N SER A 48 3.10 22.48 -2.72
CA SER A 48 4.05 21.46 -3.22
C SER A 48 4.56 20.52 -2.11
N TRP A 49 4.77 21.04 -0.91
CA TRP A 49 5.19 20.23 0.23
C TRP A 49 4.06 19.32 0.71
N SER A 50 2.82 19.82 0.74
CA SER A 50 1.66 19.04 1.15
C SER A 50 1.30 17.93 0.15
N SER A 51 1.43 18.17 -1.16
CA SER A 51 1.11 17.19 -2.20
C SER A 51 2.13 16.05 -2.26
N VAL A 52 3.43 16.36 -2.16
CA VAL A 52 4.49 15.35 -2.04
C VAL A 52 4.29 14.48 -0.79
N ASN A 53 3.86 15.07 0.33
CA ASN A 53 3.54 14.31 1.53
C ASN A 53 2.29 13.43 1.36
N ALA A 54 1.26 13.91 0.67
CA ALA A 54 0.04 13.15 0.42
C ALA A 54 0.29 11.92 -0.47
N ASP A 55 1.06 12.08 -1.55
CA ASP A 55 1.40 10.98 -2.45
C ASP A 55 2.33 9.97 -1.77
N ALA A 56 3.32 10.43 -1.00
CA ALA A 56 4.20 9.55 -0.23
C ALA A 56 3.44 8.74 0.84
N ILE A 57 2.46 9.34 1.53
CA ILE A 57 1.62 8.64 2.50
C ILE A 57 0.69 7.63 1.81
N GLY A 58 0.07 8.03 0.70
CA GLY A 58 -0.82 7.16 -0.07
C GLY A 58 -0.07 5.94 -0.62
N SER A 59 1.16 6.15 -1.08
CA SER A 59 2.00 5.11 -1.65
C SER A 59 2.52 4.14 -0.58
N LEU A 60 2.98 4.64 0.57
CA LEU A 60 3.33 3.82 1.75
C LEU A 60 2.14 3.00 2.25
N THR A 61 0.93 3.58 2.25
CA THR A 61 -0.30 2.89 2.65
C THR A 61 -0.63 1.73 1.70
N ARG A 62 -0.49 1.93 0.39
CA ARG A 62 -0.70 0.87 -0.61
C ARG A 62 0.34 -0.24 -0.49
N SER A 63 1.64 0.11 -0.37
CA SER A 63 2.71 -0.87 -0.15
C SER A 63 2.47 -1.66 1.14
N GLY A 64 2.09 -0.99 2.22
CA GLY A 64 1.79 -1.60 3.52
C GLY A 64 0.59 -2.56 3.47
N ALA A 65 -0.48 -2.18 2.77
CA ALA A 65 -1.64 -3.05 2.56
C ALA A 65 -1.29 -4.30 1.75
N ALA A 66 -0.49 -4.15 0.69
CA ALA A 66 -0.09 -5.27 -0.17
C ALA A 66 0.84 -6.25 0.56
N TRP A 67 1.76 -5.75 1.39
CA TRP A 67 2.58 -6.55 2.29
C TRP A 67 1.74 -7.29 3.34
N ALA A 68 0.81 -6.59 4.01
CA ALA A 68 -0.06 -7.18 5.02
C ALA A 68 -0.93 -8.31 4.43
N ASN A 69 -1.51 -8.09 3.24
CA ASN A 69 -2.26 -9.13 2.51
C ASN A 69 -1.38 -10.35 2.18
N SER A 70 -0.14 -10.14 1.75
CA SER A 70 0.80 -11.23 1.48
C SER A 70 1.14 -12.04 2.74
N LEU A 71 1.27 -11.37 3.88
CA LEU A 71 1.49 -12.03 5.18
C LEU A 71 0.26 -12.83 5.63
N ILE A 72 -0.95 -12.33 5.35
CA ILE A 72 -2.20 -13.07 5.61
C ILE A 72 -2.26 -14.34 4.75
N ASP A 73 -1.92 -14.25 3.46
CA ASP A 73 -1.87 -15.42 2.56
C ASP A 73 -0.91 -16.49 3.09
N LEU A 74 0.29 -16.10 3.52
CA LEU A 74 1.28 -16.99 4.13
C LEU A 74 0.75 -17.68 5.40
N ASN A 75 0.19 -16.91 6.33
CA ASN A 75 -0.36 -17.46 7.57
C ASN A 75 -1.52 -18.43 7.29
N ARG A 76 -2.38 -18.08 6.34
CA ARG A 76 -3.50 -18.94 5.94
C ARG A 76 -2.99 -20.28 5.40
N GLU A 77 -1.92 -20.26 4.61
CA GLU A 77 -1.37 -21.48 4.04
C GLU A 77 -0.76 -22.38 5.12
N VAL A 78 0.03 -21.83 6.04
CA VAL A 78 0.56 -22.57 7.19
C VAL A 78 -0.56 -23.20 8.02
N LEU A 79 -1.65 -22.46 8.30
CA LEU A 79 -2.79 -22.99 9.04
C LEU A 79 -3.52 -24.09 8.27
N ASN A 80 -3.68 -23.94 6.94
CA ASN A 80 -4.27 -24.98 6.09
C ASN A 80 -3.41 -26.25 6.10
N PHE A 81 -2.08 -26.11 6.05
CA PHE A 81 -1.16 -27.23 6.15
C PHE A 81 -1.28 -27.96 7.48
N LEU A 82 -1.26 -27.22 8.60
CA LEU A 82 -1.40 -27.81 9.93
C LEU A 82 -2.75 -28.54 10.09
N ASN A 83 -3.84 -27.96 9.57
CA ASN A 83 -5.15 -28.59 9.63
C ASN A 83 -5.20 -29.89 8.82
N ARG A 84 -4.63 -29.91 7.60
CA ARG A 84 -4.49 -31.14 6.80
C ARG A 84 -3.70 -32.21 7.57
N ARG A 85 -2.53 -31.84 8.10
CA ARG A 85 -1.63 -32.75 8.83
C ARG A 85 -2.29 -33.35 10.06
N TRP A 86 -3.01 -32.52 10.82
CA TRP A 86 -3.76 -32.92 12.01
C TRP A 86 -4.87 -33.93 11.69
N SER A 87 -5.65 -33.68 10.63
CA SER A 87 -6.67 -34.61 10.16
C SER A 87 -6.07 -35.97 9.77
N GLU A 88 -4.90 -35.95 9.14
CA GLU A 88 -4.16 -37.15 8.73
C GLU A 88 -3.66 -37.96 9.94
N ASP A 89 -3.14 -37.29 10.97
CA ASP A 89 -2.72 -37.93 12.23
C ASP A 89 -3.89 -38.65 12.92
N ILE A 90 -5.06 -38.01 12.98
CA ILE A 90 -6.26 -38.63 13.53
C ILE A 90 -6.68 -39.85 12.69
N SER A 91 -6.60 -39.74 11.36
CA SER A 91 -6.89 -40.86 10.45
C SER A 91 -5.98 -42.06 10.72
N ILE A 92 -4.68 -41.83 10.89
CA ILE A 92 -3.69 -42.88 11.19
C ILE A 92 -4.01 -43.54 12.52
N GLN A 93 -4.26 -42.77 13.58
CA GLN A 93 -4.62 -43.34 14.89
C GLN A 93 -5.87 -44.22 14.79
N ARG A 94 -6.91 -43.78 14.06
CA ARG A 94 -8.11 -44.59 13.83
C ARG A 94 -7.83 -45.87 13.06
N ARG A 95 -6.92 -45.83 12.08
CA ARG A 95 -6.51 -47.01 11.31
C ARG A 95 -5.68 -47.98 12.16
N LEU A 96 -4.76 -47.46 12.98
CA LEU A 96 -3.93 -48.25 13.89
C LEU A 96 -4.79 -48.98 14.93
N VAL A 97 -5.80 -48.32 15.50
CA VAL A 97 -6.74 -48.96 16.46
C VAL A 97 -7.52 -50.13 15.81
N LYS A 98 -7.71 -50.09 14.48
CA LYS A 98 -8.42 -51.13 13.72
C LYS A 98 -7.49 -52.21 13.16
N ALA A 99 -6.18 -52.00 13.19
CA ALA A 99 -5.19 -52.93 12.64
C ALA A 99 -5.21 -54.24 13.43
N LYS A 100 -5.18 -55.37 12.72
CA LYS A 100 -5.24 -56.71 13.33
C LYS A 100 -3.92 -57.47 13.23
N SER A 101 -3.02 -57.00 12.38
CA SER A 101 -1.70 -57.61 12.21
C SER A 101 -0.58 -56.57 12.15
N PHE A 102 0.66 -57.05 12.21
CA PHE A 102 1.83 -56.19 12.04
C PHE A 102 1.95 -55.68 10.61
N GLU A 103 1.56 -56.47 9.61
CA GLU A 103 1.52 -56.07 8.21
C GLU A 103 0.55 -54.89 7.99
N ASP A 104 -0.60 -54.88 8.66
CA ASP A 104 -1.54 -53.75 8.61
C ASP A 104 -0.88 -52.46 9.13
N VAL A 105 -0.15 -52.55 10.25
CA VAL A 105 0.57 -51.43 10.84
C VAL A 105 1.67 -50.94 9.90
N GLN A 106 2.45 -51.85 9.32
CA GLN A 106 3.49 -51.49 8.35
C GLN A 106 2.90 -50.79 7.12
N ALA A 107 1.79 -51.27 6.58
CA ALA A 107 1.11 -50.65 5.46
C ALA A 107 0.60 -49.23 5.80
N ILE A 108 0.02 -49.05 6.99
CA ILE A 108 -0.44 -47.74 7.48
C ILE A 108 0.72 -46.74 7.57
N TYR A 109 1.86 -47.14 8.14
CA TYR A 109 3.01 -46.25 8.26
C TYR A 109 3.68 -45.97 6.92
N SER A 110 3.79 -46.96 6.03
CA SER A 110 4.33 -46.77 4.69
C SER A 110 3.52 -45.73 3.90
N ASP A 111 2.19 -45.85 3.94
CA ASP A 111 1.26 -44.90 3.33
C ASP A 111 1.41 -43.50 3.96
N PHE A 112 1.46 -43.42 5.29
CA PHE A 112 1.71 -42.18 6.00
C PHE A 112 3.00 -41.47 5.56
N PHE A 113 4.13 -42.17 5.50
CA PHE A 113 5.39 -41.54 5.11
C PHE A 113 5.40 -41.07 3.66
N ALA A 114 4.78 -41.83 2.76
CA ALA A 114 4.63 -41.42 1.36
C ALA A 114 3.80 -40.12 1.26
N THR A 115 2.63 -40.08 1.90
CA THR A 115 1.75 -38.91 1.92
C THR A 115 2.40 -37.71 2.59
N ALA A 116 3.01 -37.90 3.77
CA ALA A 116 3.68 -36.82 4.50
C ALA A 116 4.81 -36.20 3.66
N SER A 117 5.61 -37.03 2.99
CA SER A 117 6.70 -36.56 2.13
C SER A 117 6.18 -35.72 0.97
N SER A 118 5.07 -36.15 0.32
CA SER A 118 4.40 -35.37 -0.73
C SER A 118 3.91 -34.03 -0.19
N HIS A 119 3.17 -34.06 0.91
CA HIS A 119 2.58 -32.86 1.52
C HIS A 119 3.63 -31.83 1.93
N TYR A 120 4.74 -32.25 2.53
CA TYR A 120 5.83 -31.32 2.86
C TYR A 120 6.53 -30.76 1.62
N GLY A 121 6.69 -31.56 0.56
CA GLY A 121 7.27 -31.11 -0.71
C GLY A 121 6.40 -30.05 -1.38
N GLU A 122 5.10 -30.33 -1.52
CA GLU A 122 4.11 -29.41 -2.09
C GLU A 122 4.00 -28.11 -1.27
N GLU A 123 3.94 -28.23 0.05
CA GLU A 123 3.86 -27.07 0.94
C GLU A 123 5.10 -26.18 0.83
N SER A 124 6.29 -26.80 0.75
CA SER A 124 7.55 -26.06 0.61
C SER A 124 7.60 -25.26 -0.69
N GLN A 125 7.12 -25.84 -1.80
CA GLN A 125 7.01 -25.14 -3.09
C GLN A 125 6.05 -23.95 -2.97
N LYS A 126 4.88 -24.16 -2.37
CA LYS A 126 3.86 -23.12 -2.22
C LYS A 126 4.31 -21.97 -1.31
N LEU A 127 5.02 -22.27 -0.22
CA LEU A 127 5.62 -21.25 0.64
C LEU A 127 6.71 -20.46 -0.08
N ALA A 128 7.52 -21.11 -0.93
CA ALA A 128 8.52 -20.43 -1.74
C ALA A 128 7.87 -19.48 -2.77
N GLU A 129 6.77 -19.91 -3.40
CA GLU A 129 5.99 -19.07 -4.31
C GLU A 129 5.39 -17.86 -3.61
N LEU A 130 4.74 -18.06 -2.45
CA LEU A 130 4.16 -16.98 -1.65
C LEU A 130 5.22 -15.99 -1.14
N SER A 131 6.39 -16.48 -0.73
CA SER A 131 7.50 -15.64 -0.29
C SER A 131 8.07 -14.80 -1.44
N THR A 132 8.20 -15.41 -2.63
CA THR A 132 8.64 -14.71 -3.85
C THR A 132 7.63 -13.65 -4.26
N LYS A 133 6.33 -13.97 -4.21
CA LYS A 133 5.23 -13.03 -4.47
C LYS A 133 5.27 -11.84 -3.51
N MET A 134 5.43 -12.09 -2.21
CA MET A 134 5.54 -11.03 -1.19
C MET A 134 6.72 -10.10 -1.47
N THR A 135 7.88 -10.66 -1.82
CA THR A 135 9.09 -9.90 -2.12
C THR A 135 8.89 -9.03 -3.37
N LYS A 136 8.31 -9.61 -4.43
CA LYS A 136 7.99 -8.89 -5.66
C LYS A 136 7.01 -7.74 -5.40
N VAL A 137 5.90 -8.01 -4.71
CA VAL A 137 4.90 -6.98 -4.38
C VAL A 137 5.53 -5.83 -3.57
N THR A 138 6.39 -6.15 -2.62
CA THR A 138 7.10 -5.15 -1.81
C THR A 138 8.06 -4.32 -2.66
N PHE A 139 8.82 -4.98 -3.54
CA PHE A 139 9.75 -4.32 -4.45
C PHE A 139 9.06 -3.43 -5.48
N ASP A 140 8.03 -3.94 -6.15
CA ASP A 140 7.24 -3.21 -7.15
C ASP A 140 6.61 -1.97 -6.50
N ALA A 141 6.06 -2.11 -5.28
CA ALA A 141 5.48 -0.99 -4.56
C ALA A 141 6.55 0.06 -4.16
N MET A 142 7.79 -0.33 -3.85
CA MET A 142 8.88 0.62 -3.62
C MET A 142 9.35 1.32 -4.90
N GLN A 143 9.38 0.59 -6.03
CA GLN A 143 9.79 1.14 -7.33
C GLN A 143 8.77 2.12 -7.91
N GLU A 144 7.48 1.83 -7.75
CA GLU A 144 6.38 2.74 -8.11
C GLU A 144 6.53 4.08 -7.35
N ASN A 145 6.81 4.01 -6.04
CA ASN A 145 7.02 5.20 -5.20
C ASN A 145 8.26 6.01 -5.60
N ALA A 146 9.32 5.36 -6.08
CA ALA A 146 10.54 6.02 -6.53
C ALA A 146 10.41 6.67 -7.92
N SER A 147 9.43 6.23 -8.72
CA SER A 147 9.29 6.64 -10.14
C SER A 147 8.39 7.87 -10.33
N GLY A 148 7.77 8.40 -9.27
CA GLY A 148 6.99 9.65 -9.30
C GLY A 148 5.86 9.67 -10.33
N LYS A 149 5.18 8.53 -10.53
CA LYS A 149 3.98 8.40 -11.36
C LYS A 149 2.81 7.92 -10.53
#